data_AF-A0A1M4WY04-F1
#
_entry.id   AF-A0A1M4WY04-F1
#
_cell.length_a   1.000
_cell.length_b   1.000
_cell.length_c   1.000
_cell.angle_alpha   90.00
_cell.angle_beta   90.00
_cell.angle_gamma   90.00
#
_symmetry.space_group_name_H-M   'P 1'
#
loop_
_entity.id
_entity.type
_entity.pdbx_description
1 polymer ?
#
loop_
_entity_poly.entity_id
_entity_poly.type
_entity_poly.pdbx_seq_one_letter_code
_entity_poly.pdbx_strand_id
1 'polypeptide(L)'
;MQQELYFDISKGESGGSLYRLPNGSFSWQHSTHDEDRDETRVFTTAYASFAAFWQMLTKDLHWYFQHPLFVHPEVRAFVGRQLESADWSVQGDFKWQQSHHRQWTKVLSDRSEYYKGK
;
A
#
# COMPACT_ATOMS: atom_id res chain seq x y z
N MET A 1 13.98 -12.51 -15.68
CA MET A 1 12.75 -12.45 -14.88
C MET A 1 12.52 -11.00 -14.48
N GLN A 2 11.34 -10.46 -14.77
CA GLN A 2 10.98 -9.08 -14.41
C GLN A 2 10.51 -9.03 -12.95
N GLN A 3 10.59 -7.84 -12.35
CA GLN A 3 10.04 -7.59 -11.01
C GLN A 3 8.51 -7.68 -11.03
N GLU A 4 7.91 -8.19 -9.97
CA GLU A 4 6.45 -8.40 -9.85
C GLU A 4 5.85 -7.37 -8.90
N LEU A 5 4.79 -6.66 -9.32
CA LEU A 5 4.08 -5.73 -8.44
C LEU A 5 3.43 -6.50 -7.30
N TYR A 6 3.69 -6.08 -6.08
CA TYR A 6 3.27 -6.77 -4.87
C TYR A 6 2.29 -5.95 -4.01
N PHE A 7 2.44 -4.63 -4.03
CA PHE A 7 1.62 -3.72 -3.24
C PHE A 7 1.70 -2.32 -3.85
N ASP A 8 0.60 -1.58 -3.90
CA ASP A 8 0.56 -0.22 -4.43
C ASP A 8 -0.42 0.64 -3.63
N ILE A 9 0.02 1.82 -3.23
CA ILE A 9 -0.73 2.75 -2.38
C ILE A 9 -0.45 4.19 -2.81
N SER A 10 -1.45 5.04 -2.59
CA SER A 10 -1.31 6.48 -2.72
C SER A 10 -1.90 7.22 -1.51
N LYS A 11 -1.39 8.43 -1.29
CA LYS A 11 -1.77 9.42 -0.30
C LYS A 11 -1.52 10.78 -0.98
N GLY A 12 -2.27 11.84 -0.62
CA GLY A 12 -2.28 13.11 -1.36
C GLY A 12 -0.91 13.55 -1.92
N GLU A 13 0.10 13.62 -1.05
CA GLU A 13 1.47 14.07 -1.39
C GLU A 13 2.50 12.93 -1.49
N SER A 14 2.10 11.68 -1.35
CA SER A 14 3.03 10.54 -1.33
C SER A 14 2.40 9.25 -1.80
N GLY A 15 3.20 8.39 -2.39
CA GLY A 15 2.72 7.08 -2.80
C GLY A 15 3.89 6.17 -3.09
N GLY A 16 3.59 4.92 -3.35
CA GLY A 16 4.63 4.02 -3.79
C GLY A 16 4.11 2.65 -4.18
N SER A 17 4.99 1.95 -4.86
CA SER A 17 4.79 0.60 -5.35
C SER A 17 5.90 -0.31 -4.83
N LEU A 18 5.49 -1.45 -4.27
CA LEU A 18 6.37 -2.50 -3.79
C LEU A 18 6.48 -3.56 -4.87
N TYR A 19 7.69 -3.89 -5.25
CA TYR A 19 7.96 -4.95 -6.21
C TYR A 19 8.71 -6.10 -5.55
N ARG A 20 8.31 -7.34 -5.84
CA ARG A 20 9.10 -8.53 -5.55
C ARG A 20 10.15 -8.70 -6.64
N LEU A 21 11.40 -8.81 -6.24
CA LEU A 21 12.53 -9.03 -7.13
C LEU A 21 12.76 -10.54 -7.36
N PRO A 22 13.44 -10.94 -8.45
CA PRO A 22 13.67 -12.35 -8.77
C PRO A 22 14.41 -13.16 -7.69
N ASN A 23 15.21 -12.49 -6.85
CA ASN A 23 15.91 -13.11 -5.72
C ASN A 23 15.04 -13.29 -4.46
N GLY A 24 13.74 -12.95 -4.54
CA GLY A 24 12.79 -13.04 -3.43
C GLY A 24 12.78 -11.84 -2.49
N SER A 25 13.70 -10.88 -2.64
CA SER A 25 13.68 -9.61 -1.90
C SER A 25 12.64 -8.65 -2.48
N PHE A 26 12.42 -7.52 -1.81
CA PHE A 26 11.44 -6.52 -2.19
C PHE A 26 12.09 -5.16 -2.40
N SER A 27 11.58 -4.40 -3.36
CA SER A 27 12.00 -3.02 -3.68
C SER A 27 10.80 -2.10 -3.58
N TRP A 28 10.83 -1.19 -2.62
CA TRP A 28 9.81 -0.15 -2.41
C TRP A 28 10.22 1.12 -3.14
N GLN A 29 9.49 1.48 -4.20
CA GLN A 29 9.69 2.73 -4.92
C GLN A 29 8.62 3.71 -4.47
N HIS A 30 9.00 4.83 -3.89
CA HIS A 30 8.04 5.79 -3.34
C HIS A 30 8.48 7.22 -3.54
N SER A 31 7.51 8.12 -3.50
CA SER A 31 7.77 9.55 -3.59
C SER A 31 7.17 10.32 -2.42
N THR A 32 7.77 11.47 -2.15
CA THR A 32 7.20 12.51 -1.30
C THR A 32 7.25 13.82 -2.05
N HIS A 33 6.16 14.57 -2.04
CA HIS A 33 6.11 15.94 -2.55
C HIS A 33 6.29 16.93 -1.40
N ASP A 34 7.18 17.90 -1.57
CA ASP A 34 7.40 19.04 -0.67
C ASP A 34 6.73 20.25 -1.31
N GLU A 35 5.54 20.63 -0.81
CA GLU A 35 4.74 21.72 -1.37
C GLU A 35 5.41 23.09 -1.22
N ASP A 36 6.18 23.31 -0.15
CA ASP A 36 6.86 24.59 0.10
C ASP A 36 7.96 24.87 -0.93
N ARG A 37 8.54 23.81 -1.50
CA ARG A 37 9.64 23.88 -2.46
C ARG A 37 9.24 23.49 -3.88
N ASP A 38 8.00 23.04 -4.08
CA ASP A 38 7.52 22.40 -5.31
C ASP A 38 8.46 21.28 -5.79
N GLU A 39 8.98 20.49 -4.84
CA GLU A 39 9.97 19.44 -5.10
C GLU A 39 9.36 18.05 -4.90
N THR A 40 9.48 17.18 -5.90
CA THR A 40 9.17 15.75 -5.74
C THR A 40 10.45 14.96 -5.57
N ARG A 41 10.55 14.21 -4.46
CA ARG A 41 11.68 13.30 -4.21
C ARG A 41 11.23 11.86 -4.37
N VAL A 42 12.02 11.08 -5.10
CA VAL A 42 11.78 9.66 -5.34
C VAL A 42 12.85 8.85 -4.63
N PHE A 43 12.42 7.80 -3.95
CA PHE A 43 13.25 6.92 -3.15
C PHE A 43 13.05 5.48 -3.59
N THR A 44 14.11 4.68 -3.45
CA THR A 44 14.04 3.24 -3.61
C THR A 44 14.64 2.58 -2.38
N THR A 45 13.83 1.83 -1.65
CA THR A 45 14.23 1.16 -0.40
C THR A 45 14.09 -0.34 -0.54
N ALA A 46 15.17 -1.08 -0.26
CA ALA A 46 15.15 -2.54 -0.30
C ALA A 46 14.65 -3.13 1.03
N TYR A 47 13.84 -4.18 0.94
CA TYR A 47 13.35 -4.96 2.07
C TYR A 47 13.65 -6.45 1.84
N ALA A 48 14.08 -7.14 2.90
CA ALA A 48 14.35 -8.58 2.82
C ALA A 48 13.07 -9.43 2.73
N SER A 49 11.92 -8.89 3.15
CA SER A 49 10.63 -9.59 3.14
C SER A 49 9.45 -8.62 3.12
N PHE A 50 8.27 -9.12 2.74
CA PHE A 50 7.02 -8.35 2.84
C PHE A 50 6.72 -7.94 4.29
N ALA A 51 7.04 -8.78 5.28
CA ALA A 51 6.85 -8.45 6.69
C ALA A 51 7.69 -7.25 7.14
N ALA A 52 8.94 -7.15 6.68
CA ALA A 52 9.81 -6.00 6.98
C ALA A 52 9.27 -4.71 6.35
N PHE A 53 8.79 -4.79 5.11
CA PHE A 53 8.08 -3.68 4.46
C PHE A 53 6.82 -3.30 5.25
N TRP A 54 6.00 -4.27 5.63
CA TRP A 54 4.74 -4.05 6.33
C TRP A 54 4.97 -3.34 7.67
N GLN A 55 5.95 -3.80 8.45
CA GLN A 55 6.34 -3.16 9.71
C GLN A 55 6.77 -1.70 9.50
N MET A 56 7.43 -1.38 8.39
CA MET A 56 7.76 0.02 8.07
C MET A 56 6.48 0.80 7.73
N LEU A 57 5.63 0.27 6.86
CA LEU A 57 4.41 0.92 6.39
C LEU A 57 3.48 1.25 7.57
N THR A 58 3.32 0.31 8.51
CA THR A 58 2.43 0.46 9.66
C THR A 58 3.06 1.16 10.86
N LYS A 59 4.26 1.75 10.71
CA LYS A 59 4.76 2.74 11.69
C LYS A 59 3.84 3.97 11.75
N ASP A 60 3.20 4.31 10.63
CA ASP A 60 2.06 5.22 10.64
C ASP A 60 0.87 4.49 11.26
N LEU A 61 0.45 4.92 12.46
CA LEU A 61 -0.69 4.33 13.17
C LEU A 61 -1.99 4.42 12.36
N HIS A 62 -2.05 5.32 11.37
CA HIS A 62 -3.21 5.56 10.52
C HIS A 62 -2.99 5.06 9.08
N TRP A 63 -2.10 4.10 8.87
CA TRP A 63 -1.78 3.54 7.54
C TRP A 63 -3.01 3.09 6.74
N TYR A 64 -4.07 2.65 7.40
CA TYR A 64 -5.31 2.16 6.78
C TYR A 64 -6.14 3.28 6.13
N PHE A 65 -5.78 4.54 6.35
CA PHE A 65 -6.33 5.69 5.61
C PHE A 65 -5.56 6.03 4.32
N GLN A 66 -4.53 5.26 3.98
CA GLN A 66 -3.94 5.36 2.65
C GLN A 66 -4.88 4.72 1.62
N HIS A 67 -4.80 5.19 0.37
CA HIS A 67 -5.61 4.69 -0.73
C HIS A 67 -4.92 3.47 -1.36
N PRO A 68 -5.41 2.24 -1.13
CA PRO A 68 -4.86 1.07 -1.79
C PRO A 68 -5.23 1.09 -3.27
N LEU A 69 -4.25 0.84 -4.11
CA LEU A 69 -4.44 0.68 -5.56
C LEU A 69 -4.29 -0.79 -5.96
N PHE A 70 -3.37 -1.51 -5.31
CA PHE A 70 -3.15 -2.93 -5.55
C PHE A 70 -2.61 -3.65 -4.32
N VAL A 71 -3.07 -4.88 -4.10
CA VAL A 71 -2.51 -5.82 -3.12
C VAL A 71 -2.40 -7.17 -3.79
N HIS A 72 -1.20 -7.74 -3.81
CA HIS A 72 -0.95 -9.04 -4.43
C HIS A 72 -1.76 -10.14 -3.74
N PRO A 73 -2.39 -11.08 -4.49
CA PRO A 73 -3.25 -12.12 -3.93
C PRO A 73 -2.64 -12.90 -2.76
N GLU A 74 -1.34 -13.18 -2.81
CA GLU A 74 -0.60 -13.91 -1.77
C GLU A 74 -0.71 -13.27 -0.38
N VAL A 75 -0.82 -11.94 -0.29
CA VAL A 75 -0.81 -11.20 0.98
C VAL A 75 -2.16 -10.61 1.38
N ARG A 76 -3.21 -10.75 0.55
CA ARG A 76 -4.52 -10.14 0.83
C ARG A 76 -5.17 -10.65 2.12
N ALA A 77 -5.11 -11.95 2.38
CA ALA A 77 -5.64 -12.54 3.61
C ALA A 77 -4.88 -12.05 4.85
N PHE A 78 -3.57 -11.79 4.71
CA PHE A 78 -2.79 -11.16 5.76
C PHE A 78 -3.26 -9.72 5.99
N VAL A 79 -3.31 -8.89 4.95
CA VAL A 79 -3.73 -7.48 5.04
C VAL A 79 -5.16 -7.35 5.58
N GLY A 80 -6.09 -8.19 5.13
CA GLY A 80 -7.47 -8.21 5.62
C GLY A 80 -7.54 -8.38 7.13
N ARG A 81 -6.79 -9.33 7.71
CA ARG A 81 -6.69 -9.50 9.16
C ARG A 81 -6.08 -8.31 9.88
N GLN A 82 -5.17 -7.57 9.24
CA GLN A 82 -4.61 -6.35 9.84
C GLN A 82 -5.64 -5.21 9.88
N LEU A 83 -6.53 -5.13 8.88
CA LEU A 83 -7.61 -4.13 8.84
C LEU A 83 -8.71 -4.39 9.87
N GLU A 84 -8.92 -5.65 10.28
CA GLU A 84 -9.86 -6.00 11.37
C GLU A 84 -9.43 -5.37 12.70
N SER A 85 -8.13 -5.14 12.91
CA SER A 85 -7.58 -4.47 14.09
C SER A 85 -7.44 -2.95 13.96
N ALA A 86 -7.81 -2.37 12.81
CA ALA A 86 -7.67 -0.94 12.59
C ALA A 86 -8.78 -0.15 13.31
N ASP A 87 -8.41 0.95 13.99
CA ASP A 87 -9.36 1.85 14.63
C ASP A 87 -9.87 2.91 13.66
N TRP A 88 -10.94 2.59 12.94
CA TRP A 88 -11.57 3.52 12.00
C TRP A 88 -12.19 4.74 12.68
N SER A 89 -12.43 4.70 14.00
CA SER A 89 -13.15 5.75 14.72
C SER A 89 -12.33 7.01 15.00
N VAL A 90 -11.01 6.95 14.82
CA VAL A 90 -10.08 8.07 15.08
C VAL A 90 -10.38 9.31 14.22
N GLN A 91 -10.97 9.13 13.04
CA GLN A 91 -11.36 10.24 12.16
C GLN A 91 -12.86 10.54 12.32
N GLY A 92 -13.26 11.76 12.64
CA GLY A 92 -14.67 12.07 12.96
C GLY A 92 -15.68 11.96 11.80
N ASP A 93 -15.23 11.86 10.54
CA ASP A 93 -16.12 11.78 9.37
C ASP A 93 -16.42 10.33 8.97
N PHE A 94 -17.64 9.89 9.28
CA PHE A 94 -18.14 8.55 8.94
C PHE A 94 -18.17 8.25 7.43
N LYS A 95 -18.49 9.23 6.58
CA LYS A 95 -18.52 9.01 5.12
C LYS A 95 -17.11 8.78 4.61
N TRP A 96 -16.16 9.54 5.14
CA TRP A 96 -14.76 9.41 4.80
C TRP A 96 -14.18 8.06 5.24
N GLN A 97 -14.48 7.60 6.45
CA GLN A 97 -14.13 6.25 6.93
C GLN A 97 -14.69 5.15 6.01
N GLN A 98 -15.99 5.22 5.69
CA GLN A 98 -16.64 4.24 4.81
C GLN A 98 -16.00 4.21 3.41
N SER A 99 -15.61 5.36 2.88
CA SER A 99 -14.94 5.45 1.58
C SER A 99 -13.65 4.64 1.57
N HIS A 100 -12.78 4.83 2.57
CA HIS A 100 -11.50 4.12 2.69
C HIS A 100 -11.70 2.63 2.93
N HIS A 101 -12.63 2.26 3.82
CA HIS A 101 -12.96 0.86 4.05
C HIS A 101 -13.44 0.16 2.77
N ARG A 102 -14.28 0.81 1.96
CA ARG A 102 -14.74 0.27 0.67
C ARG A 102 -13.60 0.10 -0.32
N GLN A 103 -12.64 1.01 -0.36
CA GLN A 103 -11.49 0.89 -1.25
C GLN A 103 -10.61 -0.31 -0.88
N TRP A 104 -10.30 -0.50 0.41
CA TRP A 104 -9.63 -1.71 0.88
C TRP A 104 -10.42 -2.97 0.53
N THR A 105 -11.71 -2.98 0.83
CA THR A 105 -12.59 -4.12 0.50
C THR A 105 -12.53 -4.45 -0.99
N LYS A 106 -12.59 -3.43 -1.86
CA LYS A 106 -12.51 -3.59 -3.30
C LYS A 106 -11.17 -4.22 -3.72
N VAL A 107 -10.05 -3.66 -3.28
CA VAL A 107 -8.71 -4.14 -3.68
C VAL A 107 -8.43 -5.56 -3.17
N LEU A 108 -8.89 -5.89 -1.96
CA LEU A 108 -8.72 -7.21 -1.36
C LEU A 108 -9.64 -8.28 -1.98
N SER A 109 -10.79 -7.89 -2.54
CA SER A 109 -11.74 -8.81 -3.19
C SER A 109 -11.60 -8.90 -4.71
N ASP A 110 -10.79 -8.04 -5.32
CA ASP A 110 -10.66 -7.97 -6.78
C ASP A 110 -10.13 -9.28 -7.38
N ARG A 111 -10.74 -9.81 -8.44
CA ARG A 111 -10.39 -11.14 -9.00
C ARG A 111 -9.03 -11.22 -9.70
N SER A 112 -8.19 -10.18 -9.59
CA SER A 112 -6.79 -10.11 -10.06
C SER A 112 -6.59 -10.20 -11.59
N GLU A 113 -7.67 -10.38 -12.36
CA GLU A 113 -7.60 -10.45 -13.83
C GLU A 113 -7.08 -9.15 -14.46
N TYR A 114 -7.23 -8.02 -13.79
CA TYR A 114 -6.83 -6.70 -14.29
C TYR A 114 -5.29 -6.52 -14.42
N TYR A 115 -4.49 -7.27 -13.66
CA TYR A 115 -3.03 -7.14 -13.63
C TYR A 115 -2.28 -8.32 -14.28
N LYS A 116 -3.00 -9.32 -14.80
CA LYS A 116 -2.41 -10.45 -15.56
C LYS A 116 -2.01 -10.11 -17.01
N GLY A 117 -2.18 -8.86 -17.43
CA GLY A 117 -2.14 -8.45 -18.84
C GLY A 117 -1.20 -7.31 -19.18
N LYS A 118 -0.01 -7.22 -18.57
CA LYS A 118 1.11 -6.43 -19.11
C LYS A 118 2.43 -7.16 -18.99
#